data_AF-A0A4Q5S6C8-F1
#
_entry.id   AF-A0A4Q5S6C8-F1
#
_cell.length_a   1.000
_cell.length_b   1.000
_cell.length_c   1.000
_cell.angle_alpha   90.00
_cell.angle_beta   90.00
_cell.angle_gamma   90.00
#
_symmetry.space_group_name_H-M   'P 1'
#
loop_
_entity.id
_entity.type
_entity.pdbx_description
1 polymer ?
#
loop_
_entity_poly.entity_id
_entity_poly.type
_entity_poly.pdbx_seq_one_letter_code
_entity_poly.pdbx_strand_id
1 'polypeptide(L)'
;MIRSDSRGVAISRHQQRRVPWTAMTTSKTTSKSSALPASKHAAARSSSRNSVATNVSFRPSRPTEASAGHGRMSCPACPVMLQLRQDLSFCFIGERAVLLDLEADRYFLLSGDLLRAVRDAMARRLAGEREIHFAALGDRPLLVPGRDAVAPVEAAMPLRSALEAPPAASGEFAVLDVFAAQCRTSVALRFRGLRGAIARWRAVRPVGLPLQDSETAVALAQFFAAKRALVPLRRSCVPDSLALLRLLWRYGADADLLFGARLDPFAAHCWVQAEGQVLSDPLSNVVDFTPVFRL
;
A
#
# COMPACT_ATOMS: atom_id res chain seq x y z
N MET A 1 28.02 -20.51 -26.00
CA MET A 1 26.55 -20.57 -25.93
C MET A 1 26.16 -20.80 -24.47
N ILE A 2 26.14 -19.72 -23.67
CA ILE A 2 25.82 -19.77 -22.24
C ILE A 2 24.35 -19.37 -22.12
N ARG A 3 23.47 -20.31 -21.73
CA ARG A 3 22.09 -19.99 -21.37
C ARG A 3 22.12 -19.23 -20.05
N SER A 4 21.89 -17.92 -20.13
CA SER A 4 21.57 -17.08 -18.98
C SER A 4 20.24 -17.55 -18.40
N ASP A 5 20.24 -17.94 -17.12
CA ASP A 5 19.02 -18.32 -16.40
C ASP A 5 18.31 -17.04 -15.97
N SER A 6 17.37 -16.58 -16.80
CA SER A 6 16.66 -15.30 -16.68
C SER A 6 15.52 -15.31 -15.64
N ARG A 7 15.58 -16.21 -14.66
CA ARG A 7 14.52 -16.37 -13.65
C ARG A 7 14.96 -15.79 -12.31
N GLY A 8 14.31 -14.70 -11.91
CA GLY A 8 14.38 -14.23 -10.52
C GLY A 8 13.91 -15.35 -9.58
N VAL A 9 14.68 -15.62 -8.52
CA VAL A 9 14.32 -16.67 -7.56
C VAL A 9 13.29 -16.08 -6.60
N ALA A 10 12.08 -16.63 -6.62
CA ALA A 10 11.06 -16.30 -5.62
C ALA A 10 11.55 -16.75 -4.26
N ILE A 11 11.69 -15.83 -3.31
CA ILE A 11 12.02 -16.19 -1.93
C ILE A 11 10.72 -16.24 -1.14
N SER A 12 10.37 -17.44 -0.70
CA SER A 12 9.11 -17.69 0.00
C SER A 12 9.15 -17.12 1.42
N ARG A 13 8.02 -16.60 1.88
CA ARG A 13 7.77 -16.29 3.28
C ARG A 13 7.82 -17.61 4.07
N HIS A 14 8.91 -17.90 4.77
CA HIS A 14 8.87 -18.98 5.75
C HIS A 14 7.87 -18.62 6.86
N GLN A 15 6.90 -19.52 7.02
CA GLN A 15 5.64 -19.45 7.76
C GLN A 15 5.66 -18.75 9.15
N GLN A 16 4.77 -17.77 9.33
CA GLN A 16 3.67 -17.99 10.28
C GLN A 16 2.53 -18.67 9.51
N ARG A 17 2.21 -19.91 9.88
CA ARG A 17 1.33 -20.84 9.18
C ARG A 17 0.01 -20.18 8.71
N ARG A 18 -0.21 -20.11 7.40
CA ARG A 18 -1.56 -20.02 6.83
C ARG A 18 -2.24 -21.37 7.02
N VAL A 19 -3.15 -21.48 7.99
CA VAL A 19 -4.12 -22.58 8.04
C VAL A 19 -5.35 -22.12 7.28
N PRO A 20 -5.84 -22.87 6.27
CA PRO A 20 -7.08 -22.54 5.60
C PRO A 20 -8.27 -22.63 6.57
N TRP A 21 -9.16 -21.64 6.50
CA TRP A 21 -10.47 -21.69 7.15
C TRP A 21 -11.30 -22.81 6.51
N THR A 22 -11.29 -24.00 7.11
CA THR A 22 -12.37 -24.98 6.96
C THR A 22 -13.41 -24.77 8.04
N ALA A 23 -14.66 -24.81 7.60
CA ALA A 23 -15.87 -24.53 8.34
C ALA A 23 -16.00 -25.34 9.64
N MET A 24 -16.49 -24.69 10.70
CA MET A 24 -17.20 -25.37 11.78
C MET A 24 -18.66 -24.94 11.72
N THR A 25 -19.48 -25.85 11.21
CA THR A 25 -20.94 -25.86 11.34
C THR A 25 -21.33 -26.17 12.79
N THR A 26 -22.02 -25.21 13.39
CA THR A 26 -23.16 -25.32 14.32
C THR A 26 -23.28 -26.53 15.25
N SER A 27 -23.39 -26.24 16.55
CA SER A 27 -24.53 -26.69 17.37
C SER A 27 -24.89 -25.63 18.42
N LYS A 28 -26.19 -25.34 18.49
CA LYS A 28 -26.89 -24.33 19.32
C LYS A 28 -27.26 -24.90 20.68
N THR A 29 -27.34 -24.02 21.68
CA THR A 29 -28.33 -23.94 22.79
C THR A 29 -27.93 -22.70 23.62
N THR A 30 -28.74 -21.70 24.01
CA THR A 30 -30.15 -21.56 24.44
C THR A 30 -30.53 -20.05 24.41
N SER A 31 -31.76 -19.66 24.03
CA SER A 31 -32.84 -19.03 24.87
C SER A 31 -32.44 -17.70 25.56
N LYS A 32 -33.06 -16.50 25.42
CA LYS A 32 -34.47 -16.01 25.42
C LYS A 32 -34.40 -14.49 25.04
N SER A 33 -35.24 -13.95 24.14
CA SER A 33 -36.58 -13.32 24.32
C SER A 33 -36.61 -11.81 24.64
N SER A 34 -37.27 -11.04 23.75
CA SER A 34 -38.17 -9.85 23.94
C SER A 34 -37.60 -8.56 24.57
N ALA A 35 -37.93 -7.32 24.18
CA ALA A 35 -38.96 -6.72 23.32
C ALA A 35 -38.58 -5.27 22.92
N LEU A 36 -39.16 -4.81 21.81
CA LEU A 36 -39.36 -3.41 21.35
C LEU A 36 -40.72 -2.90 21.93
N PRO A 37 -41.08 -1.58 21.96
CA PRO A 37 -41.30 -0.80 20.72
C PRO A 37 -41.18 0.75 20.75
N ALA A 38 -41.04 1.27 19.52
CA ALA A 38 -41.65 2.45 18.87
C ALA A 38 -41.84 3.80 19.61
N SER A 39 -41.47 4.88 18.92
CA SER A 39 -42.38 6.03 18.72
C SER A 39 -42.07 6.80 17.42
N LYS A 40 -43.15 7.30 16.82
CA LYS A 40 -43.24 8.18 15.64
C LYS A 40 -43.28 9.64 16.10
N HIS A 41 -42.83 10.58 15.30
CA HIS A 41 -43.52 11.88 15.12
C HIS A 41 -43.20 12.49 13.75
N ALA A 42 -44.23 13.06 13.16
CA ALA A 42 -44.28 13.74 11.87
C ALA A 42 -44.26 15.26 12.05
N ALA A 43 -43.85 16.02 11.02
CA ALA A 43 -44.44 17.31 10.68
C ALA A 43 -44.03 17.76 9.27
N ALA A 44 -44.99 18.36 8.58
CA ALA A 44 -44.96 18.85 7.20
C ALA A 44 -44.87 20.39 7.14
N ARG A 45 -44.59 20.93 5.93
CA ARG A 45 -44.95 22.24 5.30
C ARG A 45 -43.81 22.66 4.35
N SER A 46 -43.93 22.80 3.02
CA SER A 46 -44.83 23.52 2.09
C SER A 46 -44.21 24.83 1.55
N SER A 47 -44.09 24.92 0.21
CA SER A 47 -44.02 26.13 -0.67
C SER A 47 -42.78 27.04 -0.55
N SER A 48 -42.27 27.75 -1.56
CA SER A 48 -42.87 28.25 -2.80
C SER A 48 -41.80 28.62 -3.87
N ARG A 49 -42.26 28.62 -5.12
CA ARG A 49 -41.82 29.30 -6.35
C ARG A 49 -40.74 30.39 -6.25
N ASN A 50 -39.82 30.39 -7.22
CA ASN A 50 -39.78 31.48 -8.20
C ASN A 50 -39.08 31.08 -9.51
N SER A 51 -39.76 31.36 -10.62
CA SER A 51 -39.26 31.35 -11.98
C SER A 51 -38.59 32.68 -12.30
N VAL A 52 -37.49 32.67 -13.05
CA VAL A 52 -37.19 33.73 -14.03
C VAL A 52 -36.58 33.06 -15.26
N ALA A 53 -37.23 33.29 -16.40
CA ALA A 53 -36.77 32.98 -17.73
C ALA A 53 -36.27 34.26 -18.39
N THR A 54 -35.22 34.15 -19.23
CA THR A 54 -35.00 34.91 -20.48
C THR A 54 -33.71 34.36 -21.11
N ASN A 55 -33.79 33.67 -22.27
CA ASN A 55 -33.59 34.18 -23.64
C ASN A 55 -32.17 34.73 -23.90
N VAL A 56 -31.49 34.59 -25.04
CA VAL A 56 -31.61 33.92 -26.35
C VAL A 56 -30.27 34.26 -27.05
N SER A 57 -29.74 33.38 -27.91
CA SER A 57 -29.12 33.69 -29.23
C SER A 57 -28.04 32.64 -29.55
N PHE A 58 -28.31 31.70 -30.46
CA PHE A 58 -28.16 31.78 -31.93
C PHE A 58 -26.72 31.53 -32.41
N ARG A 59 -26.59 30.43 -33.16
CA ARG A 59 -25.42 29.87 -33.85
C ARG A 59 -25.16 30.63 -35.15
N PRO A 60 -23.95 30.55 -35.74
CA PRO A 60 -23.77 29.66 -36.89
C PRO A 60 -22.37 28.98 -36.91
N SER A 61 -22.25 27.68 -37.22
CA SER A 61 -22.02 27.06 -38.54
C SER A 61 -20.54 27.01 -38.97
N ARG A 62 -20.11 25.78 -39.30
CA ARG A 62 -18.78 25.34 -39.76
C ARG A 62 -18.37 25.93 -41.13
N PRO A 63 -17.09 25.75 -41.49
CA PRO A 63 -16.73 24.77 -42.54
C PRO A 63 -15.66 23.78 -41.99
N THR A 64 -15.77 22.46 -42.07
CA THR A 64 -15.51 21.56 -43.23
C THR A 64 -14.37 21.98 -44.13
N GLU A 65 -13.14 21.61 -43.75
CA GLU A 65 -12.05 21.37 -44.70
C GLU A 65 -11.25 20.12 -44.33
N ALA A 66 -11.21 19.22 -45.31
CA ALA A 66 -10.11 18.35 -45.74
C ALA A 66 -9.35 17.52 -44.69
N SER A 67 -9.58 16.21 -44.83
CA SER A 67 -8.63 15.16 -44.53
C SER A 67 -7.27 15.44 -45.16
N ALA A 68 -6.27 15.71 -44.33
CA ALA A 68 -4.88 15.42 -44.63
C ALA A 68 -4.37 14.49 -43.53
N GLY A 69 -4.28 13.21 -43.87
CA GLY A 69 -3.64 12.20 -43.03
C GLY A 69 -2.18 12.59 -42.78
N HIS A 70 -1.96 13.34 -41.71
CA HIS A 70 -0.68 13.32 -41.04
C HIS A 70 -0.65 12.03 -40.25
N GLY A 71 -0.16 10.98 -40.92
CA GLY A 71 0.41 9.85 -40.21
C GLY A 71 1.25 10.44 -39.08
N ARG A 72 0.93 10.09 -37.84
CA ARG A 72 1.85 10.31 -36.73
C ARG A 72 3.11 9.53 -37.09
N MET A 73 4.01 10.20 -37.81
CA MET A 73 5.40 9.80 -37.92
C MET A 73 5.87 9.78 -36.48
N SER A 74 5.88 8.59 -35.90
CA SER A 74 6.57 8.25 -34.68
C SER A 74 7.96 8.85 -34.79
N CYS A 75 8.24 9.88 -33.98
CA CYS A 75 9.56 10.50 -33.89
C CYS A 75 10.60 9.39 -33.62
N PRO A 76 11.47 9.05 -34.57
CA PRO A 76 12.33 7.88 -34.47
C PRO A 76 13.62 8.28 -33.74
N ALA A 77 13.51 8.82 -32.52
CA ALA A 77 14.68 9.15 -31.69
C ALA A 77 14.35 9.66 -30.29
N CYS A 78 13.10 9.68 -29.82
CA CYS A 78 12.88 10.00 -28.41
C CYS A 78 13.36 8.80 -27.58
N PRO A 79 14.44 8.93 -26.77
CA PRO A 79 14.82 7.85 -25.89
C PRO A 79 13.63 7.44 -25.03
N VAL A 80 13.21 6.19 -25.17
CA VAL A 80 12.17 5.64 -24.31
C VAL A 80 12.81 5.41 -22.95
N MET A 81 12.49 6.28 -22.00
CA MET A 81 12.82 6.03 -20.61
C MET A 81 12.06 4.80 -20.13
N LEU A 82 12.75 3.96 -19.37
CA LEU A 82 12.16 2.79 -18.74
C LEU A 82 11.90 3.12 -17.28
N GLN A 83 10.75 2.66 -16.80
CA GLN A 83 10.39 2.72 -15.38
C GLN A 83 10.01 1.33 -14.89
N LEU A 84 10.03 1.17 -13.57
CA LEU A 84 9.56 -0.06 -12.95
C LEU A 84 8.03 -0.14 -13.07
N ARG A 85 7.49 -1.34 -13.28
CA ARG A 85 6.04 -1.56 -13.27
C ARG A 85 5.44 -1.08 -11.93
N GLN A 86 4.29 -0.41 -11.94
CA GLN A 86 3.73 0.33 -10.79
C GLN A 86 3.45 -0.51 -9.52
N ASP A 87 3.28 -1.82 -9.67
CA ASP A 87 3.02 -2.75 -8.56
C ASP A 87 4.32 -3.39 -8.01
N LEU A 88 5.47 -2.96 -8.52
CA LEU A 88 6.79 -3.44 -8.11
C LEU A 88 7.52 -2.35 -7.33
N SER A 89 8.32 -2.78 -6.37
CA SER A 89 9.27 -1.93 -5.65
C SER A 89 10.50 -2.74 -5.28
N PHE A 90 11.63 -2.10 -5.06
CA PHE A 90 12.87 -2.81 -4.73
C PHE A 90 13.76 -2.01 -3.79
N CYS A 91 14.71 -2.71 -3.18
CA CYS A 91 15.83 -2.11 -2.45
C CYS A 91 17.10 -2.92 -2.68
N PHE A 92 18.24 -2.37 -2.24
CA PHE A 92 19.50 -3.09 -2.15
C PHE A 92 19.79 -3.48 -0.69
N ILE A 93 20.28 -4.71 -0.50
CA ILE A 93 20.79 -5.22 0.77
C ILE A 93 22.21 -5.72 0.49
N GLY A 94 23.19 -4.86 0.78
CA GLY A 94 24.55 -5.01 0.24
C GLY A 94 24.52 -4.97 -1.28
N GLU A 95 25.11 -5.97 -1.94
CA GLU A 95 25.14 -6.05 -3.42
C GLU A 95 23.89 -6.69 -4.04
N ARG A 96 23.05 -7.30 -3.21
CA ARG A 96 21.85 -8.05 -3.62
C ARG A 96 20.65 -7.11 -3.70
N ALA A 97 19.82 -7.25 -4.73
CA ALA A 97 18.58 -6.47 -4.85
C ALA A 97 17.36 -7.35 -4.54
N VAL A 98 16.50 -6.85 -3.64
CA VAL A 98 15.25 -7.50 -3.27
C VAL A 98 14.11 -6.71 -3.88
N LEU A 99 13.23 -7.39 -4.62
CA LEU A 99 12.05 -6.85 -5.26
C LEU A 99 10.80 -7.39 -4.57
N LEU A 100 9.82 -6.52 -4.29
CA LEU A 100 8.47 -6.89 -3.90
C LEU A 100 7.53 -6.71 -5.10
N ASP A 101 6.79 -7.76 -5.45
CA ASP A 101 5.66 -7.70 -6.38
C ASP A 101 4.35 -7.75 -5.59
N LEU A 102 3.64 -6.62 -5.53
CA LEU A 102 2.36 -6.51 -4.83
C LEU A 102 1.26 -7.31 -5.52
N GLU A 103 1.34 -7.47 -6.84
CA GLU A 103 0.34 -8.20 -7.61
C GLU A 103 0.50 -9.71 -7.39
N ALA A 104 1.73 -10.20 -7.33
CA ALA A 104 2.02 -11.60 -7.02
C ALA A 104 2.03 -11.92 -5.51
N ASP A 105 2.02 -10.90 -4.64
CA ASP A 105 2.20 -11.00 -3.17
C ASP A 105 3.49 -11.77 -2.80
N ARG A 106 4.60 -11.45 -3.48
CA ARG A 106 5.86 -12.20 -3.39
C ARG A 106 7.10 -11.32 -3.44
N TYR A 107 8.13 -11.77 -2.73
CA TYR A 107 9.48 -11.22 -2.81
C TYR A 107 10.32 -12.03 -3.80
N PHE A 108 11.18 -11.35 -4.51
CA PHE A 108 12.13 -11.93 -5.45
C PHE A 108 13.52 -11.37 -5.18
N LEU A 109 14.51 -12.25 -5.22
CA LEU A 109 15.90 -11.84 -5.29
C LEU A 109 16.27 -11.64 -6.76
N LEU A 110 16.64 -10.41 -7.11
CA LEU A 110 17.11 -10.10 -8.44
C LEU A 110 18.55 -10.54 -8.59
N SER A 111 18.82 -11.26 -9.68
CA SER A 111 20.14 -11.75 -10.06
C SER A 111 20.30 -11.66 -11.58
N GLY A 112 21.53 -11.82 -12.07
CA GLY A 112 21.85 -11.92 -13.49
C GLY A 112 21.32 -10.73 -14.31
N ASP A 113 20.59 -11.03 -15.39
CA ASP A 113 20.06 -10.05 -16.33
C ASP A 113 19.04 -9.10 -15.69
N LEU A 114 18.22 -9.57 -14.74
CA LEU A 114 17.20 -8.74 -14.09
C LEU A 114 17.84 -7.63 -13.26
N LEU A 115 18.90 -7.96 -12.52
CA LEU A 115 19.66 -6.98 -11.73
C LEU A 115 20.38 -5.97 -12.63
N ARG A 116 20.97 -6.43 -13.74
CA ARG A 116 21.58 -5.55 -14.75
C ARG A 116 20.56 -4.56 -15.31
N ALA A 117 19.41 -5.06 -15.76
CA ALA A 117 18.34 -4.22 -16.31
C ALA A 117 17.87 -3.13 -15.34
N VAL A 118 17.70 -3.46 -14.05
CA VAL A 118 17.33 -2.45 -13.03
C VAL A 118 18.44 -1.41 -12.85
N ARG A 119 19.72 -1.82 -12.80
CA ARG A 119 20.86 -0.89 -12.68
C ARG A 119 20.99 0.02 -13.90
N ASP A 120 20.81 -0.52 -15.10
CA ASP A 120 20.86 0.26 -16.34
C ASP A 120 19.71 1.29 -16.40
N ALA A 121 18.51 0.88 -15.99
CA ALA A 121 17.36 1.77 -15.88
C ALA A 121 17.57 2.87 -14.83
N MET A 122 18.16 2.55 -13.67
CA MET A 122 18.54 3.53 -12.64
C MET A 122 19.55 4.55 -13.16
N ALA A 123 20.56 4.09 -13.92
CA ALA A 123 21.58 4.95 -14.51
C ALA A 123 21.05 5.84 -15.65
N ARG A 124 19.74 5.76 -15.96
CA ARG A 124 19.09 6.38 -17.12
C ARG A 124 19.83 6.07 -18.43
N ARG A 125 20.47 4.92 -18.51
CA ARG A 125 21.12 4.49 -19.74
C ARG A 125 20.01 4.22 -20.75
N LEU A 126 20.08 4.91 -21.88
CA LEU A 126 19.08 4.80 -22.94
C LEU A 126 19.12 3.36 -23.45
N ALA A 127 18.05 2.60 -23.19
CA ALA A 127 17.92 1.29 -23.79
C ALA A 127 17.79 1.48 -25.31
N GLY A 128 18.72 0.93 -26.08
CA GLY A 128 18.49 0.78 -27.52
C GLY A 128 17.26 -0.12 -27.71
N GLU A 129 16.48 0.09 -28.77
CA GLU A 129 15.23 -0.68 -29.04
C GLU A 129 15.41 -2.22 -28.96
N ARG A 130 16.65 -2.71 -29.13
CA ARG A 130 17.04 -4.11 -28.99
C ARG A 130 17.30 -4.58 -27.54
N GLU A 131 17.72 -3.70 -26.64
CA GLU A 131 17.96 -3.97 -25.20
C GLU A 131 16.69 -3.92 -24.35
N ILE A 132 15.58 -3.41 -24.91
CA ILE A 132 14.25 -3.41 -24.27
C ILE A 132 13.68 -4.85 -24.18
N HIS A 133 14.40 -5.86 -24.67
CA HIS A 133 14.01 -7.27 -24.56
C HIS A 133 14.00 -7.76 -23.09
N PHE A 134 12.83 -7.55 -22.46
CA PHE A 134 12.17 -8.44 -21.52
C PHE A 134 13.04 -8.99 -20.38
N ALA A 135 13.61 -8.11 -19.57
CA ALA A 135 13.73 -8.45 -18.16
C ALA A 135 12.30 -8.74 -17.66
N ALA A 136 11.93 -10.02 -17.65
CA ALA A 136 10.61 -10.48 -17.28
C ALA A 136 10.69 -11.19 -15.93
N LEU A 137 9.76 -10.86 -15.06
CA LEU A 137 9.57 -11.56 -13.81
C LEU A 137 8.45 -12.59 -14.03
N GLY A 138 8.85 -13.81 -14.43
CA GLY A 138 7.91 -14.79 -14.97
C GLY A 138 7.37 -14.31 -16.32
N ASP A 139 6.04 -14.31 -16.49
CA ASP A 139 5.38 -13.92 -17.75
C ASP A 139 5.10 -12.41 -17.86
N ARG A 140 5.63 -11.60 -16.93
CA ARG A 140 5.32 -10.16 -16.81
C ARG A 140 6.56 -9.31 -16.96
N PRO A 141 6.46 -8.13 -17.59
CA PRO A 141 7.59 -7.22 -17.71
C PRO A 141 7.98 -6.64 -16.34
N LEU A 142 9.28 -6.63 -16.05
CA LEU A 142 9.87 -5.93 -14.90
C LEU A 142 9.85 -4.41 -15.15
N LEU A 143 10.27 -4.01 -16.35
CA LEU A 143 10.38 -2.63 -16.80
C LEU A 143 9.35 -2.35 -17.90
N VAL A 144 8.77 -1.16 -17.87
CA VAL A 144 7.82 -0.67 -18.87
C VAL A 144 8.25 0.72 -19.35
N PRO A 145 7.89 1.12 -20.58
CA PRO A 145 8.06 2.50 -21.03
C PRO A 145 7.40 3.48 -20.07
N GLY A 146 8.11 4.51 -19.66
CA GLY A 146 7.57 5.53 -18.76
C GLY A 146 8.57 6.61 -18.40
N ARG A 147 8.18 7.52 -17.52
CA ARG A 147 8.94 8.74 -17.21
C ARG A 147 9.49 8.75 -15.79
N ASP A 148 8.99 7.88 -14.92
CA ASP A 148 9.40 7.81 -13.53
C ASP A 148 10.80 7.22 -13.43
N ALA A 149 11.64 7.83 -12.60
CA ALA A 149 12.96 7.29 -12.35
C ALA A 149 12.84 5.96 -11.60
N VAL A 150 13.60 4.96 -12.05
CA VAL A 150 13.81 3.74 -11.25
C VAL A 150 14.73 4.12 -10.09
N ALA A 151 14.22 4.01 -8.87
CA ALA A 151 14.97 4.28 -7.65
C ALA A 151 14.61 3.22 -6.58
N PRO A 152 15.58 2.83 -5.73
CA PRO A 152 15.27 1.98 -4.59
C PRO A 152 14.35 2.72 -3.62
N VAL A 153 13.60 1.96 -2.82
CA VAL A 153 12.77 2.54 -1.78
C VAL A 153 13.65 3.13 -0.68
N GLU A 154 13.43 4.40 -0.38
CA GLU A 154 14.07 5.12 0.71
C GLU A 154 13.08 5.38 1.84
N ALA A 155 13.51 5.07 3.06
CA ALA A 155 12.83 5.45 4.29
C ALA A 155 13.86 5.86 5.34
N ALA A 156 13.42 6.66 6.31
CA ALA A 156 14.28 7.06 7.41
C ALA A 156 14.75 5.84 8.21
N MET A 157 15.96 5.91 8.75
CA MET A 157 16.49 4.85 9.61
C MET A 157 15.66 4.79 10.90
N PRO A 158 15.22 3.60 11.34
CA PRO A 158 14.52 3.47 12.61
C PRO A 158 15.50 3.76 13.76
N LEU A 159 15.16 4.72 14.62
CA LEU A 159 15.99 5.17 15.74
C LEU A 159 15.38 4.82 17.09
N ARG A 160 14.04 4.81 17.19
CA ARG A 160 13.28 4.62 18.43
C ARG A 160 11.98 3.88 18.15
N SER A 161 11.38 3.29 19.18
CA SER A 161 10.06 2.68 19.13
C SER A 161 9.07 3.33 20.09
N ALA A 162 7.83 3.51 19.64
CA ALA A 162 6.73 4.00 20.46
C ALA A 162 6.40 3.02 21.59
N LEU A 163 6.64 1.73 21.39
CA LEU A 163 6.36 0.68 22.36
C LEU A 163 7.42 0.59 23.48
N GLU A 164 8.56 1.25 23.28
CA GLU A 164 9.68 1.33 24.23
C GLU A 164 9.73 2.69 24.94
N ALA A 165 8.94 3.66 24.47
CA ALA A 165 8.80 4.97 25.11
C ALA A 165 7.95 4.91 26.39
N PRO A 166 8.07 5.90 27.29
CA PRO A 166 7.17 6.02 28.44
C PRO A 166 5.69 6.03 28.01
N PRO A 167 4.78 5.48 28.83
CA PRO A 167 3.37 5.41 28.49
C PRO A 167 2.75 6.81 28.38
N ALA A 168 2.05 7.07 27.28
CA ALA A 168 1.28 8.29 27.07
C ALA A 168 0.05 8.33 27.98
N ALA A 169 -0.29 9.52 28.45
CA ALA A 169 -1.35 9.73 29.45
C ALA A 169 -2.79 9.68 28.88
N SER A 170 -2.98 9.81 27.56
CA SER A 170 -4.32 10.02 26.98
C SER A 170 -4.49 9.34 25.62
N GLY A 171 -5.67 8.73 25.40
CA GLY A 171 -5.97 7.98 24.19
C GLY A 171 -7.33 8.29 23.60
N GLU A 172 -7.41 8.12 22.29
CA GLU A 172 -8.42 8.80 21.48
C GLU A 172 -9.46 7.86 20.83
N PHE A 173 -9.36 6.55 21.06
CA PHE A 173 -10.29 5.56 20.49
C PHE A 173 -10.57 4.33 21.36
N ALA A 174 -11.72 3.71 21.10
CA ALA A 174 -12.21 2.53 21.81
C ALA A 174 -11.64 1.21 21.24
N VAL A 175 -11.76 0.11 22.00
CA VAL A 175 -11.43 -1.24 21.49
C VAL A 175 -12.21 -1.57 20.22
N LEU A 176 -13.44 -1.08 20.10
CA LEU A 176 -14.29 -1.29 18.93
C LEU A 176 -13.71 -0.63 17.67
N ASP A 177 -13.02 0.51 17.79
CA ASP A 177 -12.36 1.14 16.64
C ASP A 177 -11.20 0.27 16.12
N VAL A 178 -10.39 -0.29 17.02
CA VAL A 178 -9.32 -1.22 16.67
C VAL A 178 -9.88 -2.49 16.05
N PHE A 179 -10.93 -3.06 16.65
CA PHE A 179 -11.61 -4.23 16.09
C PHE A 179 -12.17 -3.96 14.69
N ALA A 180 -12.86 -2.82 14.49
CA ALA A 180 -13.42 -2.45 13.20
C ALA A 180 -12.33 -2.21 12.15
N ALA A 181 -11.21 -1.56 12.52
CA ALA A 181 -10.06 -1.36 11.64
C ALA A 181 -9.46 -2.73 11.23
N GLN A 182 -9.24 -3.62 12.20
CA GLN A 182 -8.75 -4.98 11.96
C GLN A 182 -9.65 -5.78 11.02
N CYS A 183 -10.96 -5.76 11.23
CA CYS A 183 -11.93 -6.44 10.36
C CYS A 183 -11.90 -5.87 8.95
N ARG A 184 -11.92 -4.54 8.79
CA ARG A 184 -11.87 -3.89 7.47
C ARG A 184 -10.60 -4.25 6.71
N THR A 185 -9.45 -4.22 7.38
CA THR A 185 -8.16 -4.60 6.80
C THR A 185 -8.14 -6.07 6.41
N SER A 186 -8.57 -6.96 7.31
CA SER A 186 -8.59 -8.40 7.05
C SER A 186 -9.51 -8.76 5.89
N VAL A 187 -10.69 -8.12 5.81
CA VAL A 187 -11.63 -8.26 4.68
C VAL A 187 -11.00 -7.72 3.40
N ALA A 188 -10.36 -6.55 3.43
CA ALA A 188 -9.69 -5.99 2.26
C ALA A 188 -8.58 -6.93 1.73
N LEU A 189 -7.71 -7.43 2.60
CA LEU A 189 -6.65 -8.38 2.23
C LEU A 189 -7.22 -9.70 1.70
N ARG A 190 -8.30 -10.21 2.30
CA ARG A 190 -8.92 -11.48 1.88
C ARG A 190 -9.59 -11.39 0.51
N PHE A 191 -10.30 -10.30 0.22
CA PHE A 191 -11.09 -10.19 -1.01
C PHE A 191 -10.40 -9.41 -2.14
N ARG A 192 -9.40 -8.58 -1.84
CA ARG A 192 -8.69 -7.75 -2.84
C ARG A 192 -7.20 -8.08 -2.97
N GLY A 193 -6.69 -9.01 -2.15
CA GLY A 193 -5.27 -9.28 -2.06
C GLY A 193 -4.47 -8.08 -1.52
N LEU A 194 -3.14 -8.22 -1.53
CA LEU A 194 -2.24 -7.17 -1.06
C LEU A 194 -2.33 -5.91 -1.92
N ARG A 195 -2.17 -6.04 -3.26
CA ARG A 195 -2.30 -4.93 -4.22
C ARG A 195 -3.57 -4.11 -4.03
N GLY A 196 -4.72 -4.76 -3.98
CA GLY A 196 -5.99 -4.06 -3.86
C GLY A 196 -6.24 -3.46 -2.48
N ALA A 197 -5.67 -4.03 -1.41
CA ALA A 197 -5.66 -3.39 -0.10
C ALA A 197 -4.78 -2.14 -0.11
N ILE A 198 -3.55 -2.22 -0.62
CA ILE A 198 -2.64 -1.08 -0.76
C ILE A 198 -3.26 0.04 -1.61
N ALA A 199 -3.84 -0.28 -2.77
CA ALA A 199 -4.51 0.70 -3.64
C ALA A 199 -5.66 1.41 -2.90
N ARG A 200 -6.44 0.68 -2.10
CA ARG A 200 -7.50 1.26 -1.29
C ARG A 200 -6.94 2.18 -0.20
N TRP A 201 -5.85 1.81 0.45
CA TRP A 201 -5.22 2.65 1.48
C TRP A 201 -4.61 3.92 0.87
N ARG A 202 -3.94 3.82 -0.30
CA ARG A 202 -3.47 4.99 -1.06
C ARG A 202 -4.61 5.98 -1.33
N ALA A 203 -5.76 5.48 -1.77
CA ALA A 203 -6.91 6.32 -2.11
C ALA A 203 -7.56 7.02 -0.90
N VAL A 204 -7.30 6.56 0.34
CA VAL A 204 -7.85 7.18 1.56
C VAL A 204 -6.78 7.85 2.42
N ARG A 205 -5.50 7.86 1.98
CA ARG A 205 -4.43 8.59 2.66
C ARG A 205 -4.78 10.09 2.62
N PRO A 206 -4.92 10.76 3.77
CA PRO A 206 -5.20 12.18 3.79
C PRO A 206 -4.02 12.97 3.19
N VAL A 207 -4.33 14.05 2.47
CA VAL A 207 -3.31 14.94 1.89
C VAL A 207 -3.03 16.07 2.88
N GLY A 208 -1.75 16.34 3.14
CA GLY A 208 -1.32 17.49 3.94
C GLY A 208 -1.44 17.31 5.46
N LEU A 209 -1.37 16.07 5.97
CA LEU A 209 -1.18 15.87 7.40
C LEU A 209 0.20 16.41 7.83
N PRO A 210 0.29 17.08 8.99
CA PRO A 210 1.57 17.55 9.49
C PRO A 210 2.44 16.35 9.89
N LEU A 211 3.66 16.30 9.36
CA LEU A 211 4.68 15.33 9.78
C LEU A 211 5.11 15.53 11.23
N GLN A 212 4.80 16.67 11.84
CA GLN A 212 5.44 17.16 13.07
C GLN A 212 4.83 16.64 14.38
N ASP A 213 3.72 15.92 14.39
CA ASP A 213 3.13 15.45 15.64
C ASP A 213 3.55 14.00 15.99
N SER A 214 4.86 13.82 16.14
CA SER A 214 5.47 12.55 16.54
C SER A 214 4.94 12.08 17.90
N GLU A 215 4.62 13.00 18.82
CA GLU A 215 4.07 12.67 20.14
C GLU A 215 2.66 12.08 20.03
N THR A 216 1.77 12.70 19.24
CA THR A 216 0.43 12.15 18.98
C THR A 216 0.52 10.80 18.26
N ALA A 217 1.41 10.65 17.28
CA ALA A 217 1.62 9.37 16.60
C ALA A 217 2.07 8.26 17.57
N VAL A 218 3.01 8.58 18.49
CA VAL A 218 3.47 7.68 19.55
C VAL A 218 2.34 7.31 20.50
N ALA A 219 1.56 8.29 20.97
CA ALA A 219 0.44 8.05 21.86
C ALA A 219 -0.59 7.13 21.19
N LEU A 220 -1.06 7.47 19.99
CA LEU A 220 -2.02 6.66 19.23
C LEU A 220 -1.51 5.23 19.00
N ALA A 221 -0.22 5.05 18.73
CA ALA A 221 0.40 3.75 18.56
C ALA A 221 0.41 2.91 19.86
N GLN A 222 0.77 3.52 20.99
CA GLN A 222 0.70 2.86 22.30
C GLN A 222 -0.74 2.48 22.67
N PHE A 223 -1.71 3.36 22.41
CA PHE A 223 -3.13 3.06 22.60
C PHE A 223 -3.60 1.92 21.70
N PHE A 224 -3.20 1.91 20.43
CA PHE A 224 -3.48 0.80 19.53
C PHE A 224 -2.94 -0.51 20.09
N ALA A 225 -1.67 -0.56 20.51
CA ALA A 225 -1.05 -1.77 21.06
C ALA A 225 -1.81 -2.30 22.29
N ALA A 226 -2.16 -1.41 23.23
CA ALA A 226 -2.92 -1.76 24.43
C ALA A 226 -4.31 -2.32 24.11
N LYS A 227 -5.06 -1.67 23.21
CA LYS A 227 -6.42 -2.12 22.83
C LYS A 227 -6.38 -3.35 21.93
N ARG A 228 -5.37 -3.47 21.07
CA ARG A 228 -5.16 -4.62 20.18
C ARG A 228 -4.94 -5.92 20.95
N ALA A 229 -4.37 -5.85 22.15
CA ALA A 229 -4.23 -7.00 23.05
C ALA A 229 -5.58 -7.58 23.50
N LEU A 230 -6.64 -6.79 23.52
CA LEU A 230 -8.00 -7.19 23.88
C LEU A 230 -8.81 -7.72 22.70
N VAL A 231 -8.32 -7.55 21.46
CA VAL A 231 -9.02 -7.97 20.24
C VAL A 231 -8.78 -9.47 19.98
N PRO A 232 -9.82 -10.31 19.90
CA PRO A 232 -9.70 -11.78 19.76
C PRO A 232 -9.42 -12.21 18.31
N LEU A 233 -8.63 -11.44 17.56
CA LEU A 233 -8.17 -11.76 16.22
C LEU A 233 -6.68 -12.09 16.26
N ARG A 234 -6.26 -13.11 15.49
CA ARG A 234 -4.84 -13.50 15.41
C ARG A 234 -3.97 -12.30 15.05
N ARG A 235 -2.85 -12.14 15.75
CA ARG A 235 -1.85 -11.11 15.46
C ARG A 235 -1.17 -11.43 14.13
N SER A 236 -1.01 -10.42 13.30
CA SER A 236 -0.37 -10.53 12.00
C SER A 236 0.08 -9.16 11.56
N CYS A 237 1.35 -9.06 11.16
CA CYS A 237 2.01 -7.78 10.87
C CYS A 237 1.25 -6.94 9.83
N VAL A 238 0.85 -7.53 8.70
CA VAL A 238 0.20 -6.76 7.62
C VAL A 238 -1.19 -6.22 8.05
N PRO A 239 -2.12 -7.04 8.58
CA PRO A 239 -3.37 -6.52 9.11
C PRO A 239 -3.20 -5.48 10.23
N ASP A 240 -2.33 -5.76 11.20
CA ASP A 240 -2.13 -4.91 12.37
C ASP A 240 -1.55 -3.55 11.95
N SER A 241 -0.53 -3.53 11.08
CA SER A 241 0.10 -2.29 10.59
C SER A 241 -0.83 -1.45 9.71
N LEU A 242 -1.61 -2.06 8.81
CA LEU A 242 -2.61 -1.34 8.00
C LEU A 242 -3.77 -0.79 8.85
N ALA A 243 -4.17 -1.50 9.91
CA ALA A 243 -5.21 -1.03 10.84
C ALA A 243 -4.71 0.14 11.69
N LEU A 244 -3.48 0.06 12.23
CA LEU A 244 -2.82 1.15 12.93
C LEU A 244 -2.70 2.39 12.03
N LEU A 245 -2.16 2.23 10.83
CA LEU A 245 -2.01 3.31 9.86
C LEU A 245 -3.34 4.01 9.57
N ARG A 246 -4.43 3.24 9.42
CA ARG A 246 -5.75 3.81 9.16
C ARG A 246 -6.26 4.64 10.33
N LEU A 247 -5.95 4.25 11.57
CA LEU A 247 -6.32 4.97 12.77
C LEU A 247 -5.46 6.22 12.93
N LEU A 248 -4.14 6.15 12.73
CA LEU A 248 -3.25 7.33 12.73
C LEU A 248 -3.79 8.42 11.80
N TRP A 249 -4.08 8.07 10.55
CA TRP A 249 -4.66 9.01 9.57
C TRP A 249 -6.03 9.55 9.97
N ARG A 250 -6.86 8.75 10.65
CA ARG A 250 -8.18 9.21 11.13
C ARG A 250 -8.05 10.23 12.25
N TYR A 251 -7.01 10.11 13.07
CA TYR A 251 -6.74 10.96 14.22
C TYR A 251 -5.68 12.04 13.92
N GLY A 252 -5.36 12.27 12.65
CA GLY A 252 -4.55 13.41 12.22
C GLY A 252 -3.04 13.21 12.27
N ALA A 253 -2.55 11.99 12.53
CA ALA A 253 -1.13 11.67 12.51
C ALA A 253 -0.73 11.06 11.15
N ASP A 254 0.27 11.64 10.49
CA ASP A 254 0.87 11.01 9.30
C ASP A 254 1.89 9.94 9.71
N ALA A 255 1.95 8.89 8.90
CA ALA A 255 2.92 7.82 9.02
C ALA A 255 2.97 7.05 7.71
N ASP A 256 4.05 6.29 7.54
CA ASP A 256 4.24 5.41 6.41
C ASP A 256 4.07 3.94 6.83
N LEU A 257 3.50 3.15 5.93
CA LEU A 257 3.58 1.70 6.01
C LEU A 257 4.83 1.23 5.27
N LEU A 258 5.69 0.51 5.95
CA LEU A 258 6.89 -0.06 5.37
C LEU A 258 6.75 -1.58 5.30
N PHE A 259 7.20 -2.15 4.18
CA PHE A 259 7.53 -3.56 4.12
C PHE A 259 9.02 -3.68 3.93
N GLY A 260 9.67 -4.47 4.76
CA GLY A 260 11.10 -4.69 4.68
C GLY A 260 11.47 -6.16 4.50
N ALA A 261 12.71 -6.38 4.12
CA ALA A 261 13.31 -7.70 4.00
C ALA A 261 14.70 -7.72 4.63
N ARG A 262 15.10 -8.90 5.10
CA ARG A 262 16.50 -9.27 5.39
C ARG A 262 16.81 -10.58 4.68
N LEU A 263 18.09 -10.88 4.42
CA LEU A 263 18.46 -12.01 3.56
C LEU A 263 18.95 -13.26 4.30
N ASP A 264 19.53 -13.13 5.50
CA ASP A 264 20.23 -14.25 6.15
C ASP A 264 19.84 -14.39 7.64
N PRO A 265 18.90 -15.30 8.00
CA PRO A 265 17.98 -16.00 7.10
C PRO A 265 16.93 -15.04 6.53
N PHE A 266 16.39 -15.38 5.35
CA PHE A 266 15.39 -14.53 4.71
C PHE A 266 14.15 -14.38 5.60
N ALA A 267 13.79 -13.13 5.85
CA ALA A 267 12.54 -12.77 6.51
C ALA A 267 11.97 -11.51 5.89
N ALA A 268 10.64 -11.41 5.89
CA ALA A 268 9.92 -10.21 5.49
C ALA A 268 9.03 -9.75 6.65
N HIS A 269 9.01 -8.44 6.89
CA HIS A 269 8.21 -7.83 7.95
C HIS A 269 7.52 -6.57 7.45
N CYS A 270 6.45 -6.18 8.14
CA CYS A 270 5.67 -5.00 7.81
C CYS A 270 5.37 -4.21 9.08
N TRP A 271 5.73 -2.93 9.10
CA TRP A 271 5.58 -2.06 10.25
C TRP A 271 5.10 -0.67 9.83
N VAL A 272 4.72 0.14 10.80
CA VAL A 272 4.36 1.55 10.62
C VAL A 272 5.44 2.43 11.24
N GLN A 273 5.81 3.49 10.54
CA GLN A 273 6.90 4.37 10.95
C GLN A 273 6.57 5.83 10.59
N ALA A 274 6.88 6.75 11.50
CA ALA A 274 6.89 8.19 11.23
C ALA A 274 8.34 8.68 11.40
N GLU A 275 8.99 9.06 10.30
CA GLU A 275 10.43 9.40 10.27
C GLU A 275 11.29 8.34 10.99
N GLY A 276 12.07 8.68 12.02
CA GLY A 276 12.88 7.72 12.78
C GLY A 276 12.12 6.94 13.86
N GLN A 277 10.80 7.14 13.99
CA GLN A 277 9.97 6.59 15.06
C GLN A 277 9.15 5.39 14.57
N VAL A 278 9.51 4.18 15.02
CA VAL A 278 8.71 2.96 14.78
C VAL A 278 7.47 2.98 15.67
N LEU A 279 6.30 2.76 15.09
CA LEU A 279 5.02 2.86 15.79
C LEU A 279 4.41 1.49 16.13
N SER A 280 4.58 0.48 15.27
CA SER A 280 3.90 -0.82 15.44
C SER A 280 4.70 -1.89 16.20
N ASP A 281 6.01 -1.72 16.33
CA ASP A 281 6.94 -2.78 16.75
C ASP A 281 8.05 -2.26 17.67
N PRO A 282 8.61 -3.09 18.56
CA PRO A 282 9.90 -2.82 19.21
C PRO A 282 11.00 -2.56 18.18
N LEU A 283 11.99 -1.75 18.53
CA LEU A 283 13.05 -1.35 17.60
C LEU A 283 13.86 -2.57 17.13
N SER A 284 14.13 -3.50 18.04
CA SER A 284 14.85 -4.74 17.77
C SER A 284 14.19 -5.65 16.72
N ASN A 285 12.87 -5.52 16.51
CA ASN A 285 12.15 -6.31 15.51
C ASN A 285 12.29 -5.74 14.09
N VAL A 286 12.74 -4.48 13.95
CA VAL A 286 12.70 -3.74 12.68
C VAL A 286 14.10 -3.36 12.20
N VAL A 287 15.04 -3.12 13.10
CA VAL A 287 16.38 -2.59 12.78
C VAL A 287 17.16 -3.42 11.75
N ASP A 288 16.95 -4.74 11.71
CA ASP A 288 17.61 -5.64 10.76
C ASP A 288 16.96 -5.69 9.37
N PHE A 289 15.82 -5.02 9.17
CA PHE A 289 15.07 -5.03 7.92
C PHE A 289 15.39 -3.81 7.06
N THR A 290 15.67 -4.04 5.79
CA THR A 290 15.78 -2.96 4.80
C THR A 290 14.42 -2.75 4.12
N PRO A 291 13.88 -1.52 4.09
CA PRO A 291 12.61 -1.21 3.42
C PRO A 291 12.65 -1.51 1.92
N VAL A 292 11.68 -2.29 1.44
CA VAL A 292 11.48 -2.66 0.03
C VAL A 292 10.24 -1.96 -0.56
N PHE A 293 9.30 -1.53 0.28
CA PHE A 293 8.08 -0.83 -0.12
C PHE A 293 7.68 0.22 0.92
N ARG A 294 7.13 1.33 0.43
CA ARG A 294 6.54 2.42 1.23
C ARG A 294 5.18 2.83 0.66
N LEU A 295 4.20 2.98 1.54
CA LEU A 295 2.85 3.48 1.26
C LEU A 295 2.73 4.97 1.57
#